data_AF-A0A958R648-F1
#
_entry.id   AF-A0A958R648-F1
#
_cell.length_a   1.000
_cell.length_b   1.000
_cell.length_c   1.000
_cell.angle_alpha   90.00
_cell.angle_beta   90.00
_cell.angle_gamma   90.00
#
_symmetry.space_group_name_H-M   'P 1'
#
loop_
_entity.id
_entity.type
_entity.pdbx_description
1 polymer ?
#
loop_
_entity_poly.entity_id
_entity_poly.type
_entity_poly.pdbx_seq_one_letter_code
_entity_poly.pdbx_strand_id
1 'polypeptide(L)'
;MEKIQIGFRVLTKILYFAVLAICYLSSAYIIHLTTKDPQKRKKKFSTNAGKYTTLVCKLYNIKIEVINPPDLSKNGLIVGNHMGFVDILVMHSLTKALFVTSQEMREVPLLGLITEMSGCLFVERRSRTNILDELQNIIRSLKEGFSVTLYPEATSHNGEKVLPFKRTLLTAAAAASKPIIPYCFNFKSINNEPFTLKYRDHVCWYGDMGFFPSLIKTMSLKEIVA
;
A
#
# COMPACT_ATOMS: atom_id res chain seq x y z
N MET A 1 18.51 -5.05 -29.14
CA MET A 1 17.09 -4.62 -29.22
C MET A 1 16.38 -4.64 -27.87
N GLU A 2 16.46 -5.73 -27.09
CA GLU A 2 15.71 -5.85 -25.81
C GLU A 2 16.04 -4.76 -24.77
N LYS A 3 17.33 -4.44 -24.56
CA LYS A 3 17.74 -3.36 -23.64
C LYS A 3 17.15 -1.99 -24.02
N ILE A 4 17.08 -1.69 -25.32
CA ILE A 4 16.50 -0.44 -25.84
C ILE A 4 14.99 -0.40 -25.56
N GLN A 5 14.28 -1.52 -25.77
CA GLN A 5 12.86 -1.63 -25.47
C GLN A 5 12.56 -1.50 -23.96
N ILE A 6 13.42 -2.06 -23.11
CA ILE A 6 13.33 -1.89 -21.64
C ILE A 6 13.53 -0.41 -21.29
N GLY A 7 14.57 0.23 -21.83
CA GLY A 7 14.85 1.64 -21.59
C GLY A 7 13.68 2.54 -21.97
N PHE A 8 13.10 2.35 -23.16
CA PHE A 8 11.93 3.09 -23.61
C PHE A 8 10.72 2.87 -22.67
N ARG A 9 10.42 1.62 -22.30
CA ARG A 9 9.33 1.29 -21.38
C ARG A 9 9.49 1.98 -20.03
N VAL A 10 10.69 1.91 -19.44
CA VAL A 10 11.00 2.55 -18.16
C VAL A 10 10.80 4.05 -18.29
N LEU A 11 11.37 4.69 -19.32
CA LEU A 11 11.24 6.13 -19.55
C LEU A 11 9.77 6.55 -19.67
N THR A 12 8.98 5.84 -20.49
CA THR A 12 7.55 6.09 -20.65
C THR A 12 6.82 5.96 -19.32
N LYS A 13 7.04 4.88 -18.56
CA LYS A 13 6.40 4.69 -17.24
C LYS A 13 6.82 5.74 -16.22
N ILE A 14 8.08 6.19 -16.22
CA ILE A 14 8.55 7.29 -15.35
C ILE A 14 7.77 8.57 -15.67
N LEU A 15 7.66 8.94 -16.94
CA LEU A 15 6.95 10.16 -17.35
C LEU A 15 5.48 10.13 -16.92
N TYR A 16 4.76 9.03 -17.20
CA TYR A 16 3.37 8.89 -16.78
C TYR A 16 3.22 8.80 -15.25
N PHE A 17 4.13 8.13 -14.56
CA PHE A 17 4.11 8.07 -13.10
C PHE A 17 4.30 9.44 -12.47
N ALA A 18 5.23 10.25 -13.00
CA ALA A 18 5.43 11.63 -12.56
C ALA A 18 4.17 12.48 -12.75
N VAL A 19 3.50 12.38 -13.91
CA VAL A 19 2.22 13.05 -14.16
C VAL A 19 1.16 12.60 -13.16
N LEU A 20 1.00 11.29 -12.93
CA LEU A 20 0.04 10.76 -11.96
C LEU A 20 0.35 11.23 -10.54
N ALA A 21 1.62 11.29 -10.13
CA ALA A 21 2.03 11.78 -8.82
C ALA A 21 1.69 13.27 -8.63
N ILE A 22 1.94 14.11 -9.66
CA ILE A 22 1.58 15.53 -9.65
C ILE A 22 0.07 15.73 -9.57
N CYS A 23 -0.70 14.97 -10.37
CA CYS A 23 -2.17 15.01 -10.33
C CYS A 23 -2.72 14.54 -8.97
N TYR A 24 -2.13 13.48 -8.40
CA TYR A 24 -2.48 13.00 -7.07
C TYR A 24 -2.25 14.06 -6.00
N LEU A 25 -1.04 14.65 -5.95
CA LEU A 25 -0.70 15.67 -4.96
C LEU A 25 -1.56 16.92 -5.13
N SER A 26 -1.78 17.37 -6.36
CA SER A 26 -2.65 18.52 -6.66
C SER A 26 -4.08 18.28 -6.18
N SER A 27 -4.66 17.12 -6.50
CA SER A 27 -6.02 16.77 -6.08
C SER A 27 -6.14 16.56 -4.56
N ALA A 28 -5.13 15.97 -3.92
CA ALA A 28 -5.07 15.83 -2.47
C ALA A 28 -4.95 17.20 -1.78
N TYR A 29 -4.13 18.11 -2.33
CA TYR A 29 -4.01 19.47 -1.82
C TYR A 29 -5.33 20.24 -1.96
N ILE A 30 -6.05 20.11 -3.08
CA ILE A 30 -7.39 20.69 -3.24
C ILE A 30 -8.36 20.11 -2.19
N ILE A 31 -8.34 18.80 -1.94
CA ILE A 31 -9.17 18.18 -0.89
C ILE A 31 -8.81 18.76 0.49
N HIS A 32 -7.52 18.96 0.77
CA HIS A 32 -7.04 19.57 2.01
C HIS A 32 -7.63 20.96 2.23
N LEU A 33 -7.60 21.82 1.20
CA LEU A 33 -8.12 23.19 1.27
C LEU A 33 -9.66 23.26 1.34
N THR A 34 -10.35 22.37 0.61
CA THR A 34 -11.82 22.44 0.44
C THR A 34 -12.61 21.65 1.48
N THR A 35 -12.00 20.67 2.15
CA THR A 35 -12.70 19.77 3.10
C THR A 35 -12.20 19.99 4.52
N LYS A 36 -12.91 20.85 5.27
CA LYS A 36 -12.56 21.22 6.65
C LYS A 36 -12.78 20.08 7.66
N ASP A 37 -13.87 19.33 7.50
CA ASP A 37 -14.20 18.20 8.37
C ASP A 37 -13.11 17.10 8.27
N PRO A 38 -12.43 16.75 9.38
CA PRO A 38 -11.31 15.82 9.34
C PRO A 38 -11.67 14.42 8.87
N GLN A 39 -12.84 13.89 9.27
CA GLN A 39 -13.27 12.54 8.93
C GLN A 39 -13.61 12.45 7.43
N LYS A 40 -14.41 13.40 6.91
CA LYS A 40 -14.72 13.53 5.49
C LYS A 40 -13.45 13.75 4.66
N ARG A 41 -12.51 14.55 5.14
CA ARG A 41 -11.22 14.76 4.47
C ARG A 41 -10.42 13.47 4.37
N LYS A 42 -10.29 12.71 5.47
CA LYS A 42 -9.63 11.39 5.49
C LYS A 42 -10.31 10.40 4.54
N LYS A 43 -11.64 10.39 4.45
CA LYS A 43 -12.39 9.58 3.48
C LYS A 43 -12.12 9.98 2.03
N LYS A 44 -12.06 11.28 1.75
CA LYS A 44 -11.70 11.78 0.41
C LYS A 44 -10.26 11.47 0.04
N PHE A 45 -9.31 11.60 0.97
CA PHE A 45 -7.90 11.22 0.79
C PHE A 45 -7.74 9.75 0.41
N SER A 46 -8.27 8.84 1.23
CA SER A 46 -8.22 7.40 0.95
C SER A 46 -8.91 7.02 -0.37
N THR A 47 -10.04 7.66 -0.69
CA THR A 47 -10.72 7.47 -1.98
C THR A 47 -9.90 8.02 -3.15
N ASN A 48 -9.25 9.17 -3.00
CA ASN A 48 -8.39 9.77 -4.00
C ASN A 48 -7.19 8.88 -4.29
N ALA A 49 -6.46 8.52 -3.23
CA ALA A 49 -5.31 7.63 -3.32
C ALA A 49 -5.68 6.29 -3.98
N GLY A 50 -6.79 5.65 -3.58
CA GLY A 50 -7.27 4.43 -4.22
C GLY A 50 -7.54 4.56 -5.73
N LYS A 51 -8.04 5.71 -6.21
CA LYS A 51 -8.19 5.97 -7.65
C LYS A 51 -6.83 6.03 -8.35
N TYR A 52 -5.87 6.74 -7.77
CA TYR A 52 -4.53 6.86 -8.35
C TYR A 52 -3.76 5.54 -8.29
N THR A 53 -3.91 4.72 -7.24
CA THR A 53 -3.31 3.39 -7.21
C THR A 53 -3.90 2.47 -8.27
N THR A 54 -5.21 2.56 -8.57
CA THR A 54 -5.79 1.87 -9.75
C THR A 54 -5.12 2.30 -11.06
N LEU A 55 -4.88 3.61 -11.25
CA LEU A 55 -4.18 4.11 -12.44
C LEU A 55 -2.72 3.66 -12.50
N VAL A 56 -2.02 3.65 -11.38
CA VAL A 56 -0.63 3.14 -11.28
C VAL A 56 -0.58 1.65 -11.57
N CYS A 57 -1.52 0.85 -11.06
CA CYS A 57 -1.61 -0.58 -11.38
C CYS A 57 -1.77 -0.80 -12.88
N LYS A 58 -2.64 -0.03 -13.55
CA LYS A 58 -2.79 -0.06 -15.01
C LYS A 58 -1.52 0.34 -15.74
N LEU A 59 -0.86 1.43 -15.32
CA LEU A 59 0.40 1.89 -15.89
C LEU A 59 1.49 0.81 -15.80
N TYR A 60 1.50 0.04 -14.73
CA TYR A 60 2.52 -0.99 -14.48
C TYR A 60 2.14 -2.34 -15.11
N ASN A 61 0.96 -2.42 -15.73
CA ASN A 61 0.35 -3.64 -16.24
C ASN A 61 0.28 -4.73 -15.17
N ILE A 62 -0.27 -4.36 -14.00
CA ILE A 62 -0.59 -5.28 -12.91
C ILE A 62 -1.99 -5.84 -13.16
N LYS A 63 -2.05 -7.14 -13.47
CA LYS A 63 -3.29 -7.92 -13.52
C LYS A 63 -3.56 -8.48 -12.13
N ILE A 64 -4.74 -8.18 -11.61
CA ILE A 64 -5.14 -8.53 -10.24
C ILE A 64 -6.13 -9.69 -10.33
N GLU A 65 -5.78 -10.84 -9.76
CA GLU A 65 -6.64 -12.01 -9.62
C GLU A 65 -7.09 -12.13 -8.15
N VAL A 66 -8.38 -11.93 -7.89
CA VAL A 66 -8.94 -12.04 -6.54
C VAL A 66 -9.69 -13.38 -6.40
N ILE A 67 -9.17 -14.25 -5.54
CA ILE A 67 -9.80 -15.53 -5.19
C ILE A 67 -10.57 -15.33 -3.88
N ASN A 68 -11.83 -15.77 -3.84
CA ASN A 68 -12.73 -15.64 -2.67
C ASN A 68 -12.83 -14.18 -2.16
N PRO A 69 -13.33 -13.24 -2.97
CA PRO A 69 -13.37 -11.83 -2.61
C PRO A 69 -14.18 -11.62 -1.31
N PRO A 70 -13.64 -10.90 -0.31
CA PRO A 70 -14.39 -10.61 0.89
C PRO A 70 -15.50 -9.59 0.61
N ASP A 71 -16.53 -9.58 1.46
CA ASP A 71 -17.55 -8.52 1.45
C ASP A 71 -16.94 -7.19 1.95
N LEU A 72 -16.46 -6.38 1.00
CA LEU A 72 -15.88 -5.07 1.27
C LEU A 72 -16.91 -3.99 1.64
N SER A 73 -18.21 -4.32 1.66
CA SER A 73 -19.24 -3.40 2.19
C SER A 73 -19.15 -3.25 3.70
N LYS A 74 -18.60 -4.25 4.40
CA LYS A 74 -18.36 -4.21 5.84
C LYS A 74 -16.98 -3.64 6.12
N ASN A 75 -16.92 -2.61 6.95
CA ASN A 75 -15.65 -2.05 7.38
C ASN A 75 -14.99 -2.97 8.42
N GLY A 76 -13.66 -3.10 8.37
CA GLY A 76 -12.92 -4.01 9.23
C GLY A 76 -11.41 -3.80 9.20
N LEU A 77 -10.71 -4.60 10.01
CA LEU A 77 -9.26 -4.64 10.01
C LEU A 77 -8.80 -5.65 8.96
N ILE A 78 -8.27 -5.16 7.84
CA ILE A 78 -7.76 -5.96 6.73
C ILE A 78 -6.33 -6.38 7.07
N VAL A 79 -6.06 -7.69 7.08
CA VAL A 79 -4.79 -8.25 7.57
C VAL A 79 -4.20 -9.19 6.53
N GLY A 80 -2.94 -8.97 6.16
CA GLY A 80 -2.23 -9.84 5.23
C GLY A 80 -0.72 -9.74 5.35
N ASN A 81 -0.02 -10.52 4.52
CA ASN A 81 1.43 -10.49 4.44
C ASN A 81 1.94 -9.27 3.67
N HIS A 82 3.20 -8.88 3.90
CA HIS A 82 3.79 -7.68 3.31
C HIS A 82 5.02 -7.98 2.45
N MET A 83 4.94 -7.69 1.16
CA MET A 83 6.02 -7.98 0.21
C MET A 83 6.69 -6.73 -0.35
N GLY A 84 6.07 -5.56 -0.28
CA GLY A 84 6.71 -4.32 -0.74
C GLY A 84 5.77 -3.15 -0.94
N PHE A 85 5.89 -2.45 -2.06
CA PHE A 85 4.93 -1.40 -2.42
C PHE A 85 3.88 -1.88 -3.42
N VAL A 86 4.12 -2.99 -4.12
CA VAL A 86 3.20 -3.51 -5.14
C VAL A 86 1.92 -4.06 -4.50
N ASP A 87 2.03 -4.77 -3.38
CA ASP A 87 0.90 -5.20 -2.55
C ASP A 87 0.08 -4.02 -2.02
N ILE A 88 0.73 -2.94 -1.57
CA ILE A 88 0.05 -1.70 -1.16
C ILE A 88 -0.76 -1.12 -2.32
N LEU A 89 -0.16 -1.00 -3.52
CA LEU A 89 -0.84 -0.47 -4.70
C LEU A 89 -2.08 -1.31 -5.04
N VAL A 90 -1.93 -2.64 -5.10
CA VAL A 90 -3.02 -3.57 -5.38
C VAL A 90 -4.11 -3.45 -4.32
N MET A 91 -3.76 -3.58 -3.04
CA MET A 91 -4.73 -3.55 -1.95
C MET A 91 -5.44 -2.22 -1.83
N HIS A 92 -4.76 -1.10 -2.06
CA HIS A 92 -5.40 0.21 -2.02
C HIS A 92 -6.37 0.41 -3.19
N SER A 93 -6.01 -0.10 -4.37
CA SER A 93 -6.85 -0.03 -5.57
C SER A 93 -8.18 -0.79 -5.40
N LEU A 94 -8.17 -1.87 -4.62
CA LEU A 94 -9.36 -2.70 -4.34
C LEU A 94 -10.19 -2.15 -3.18
N THR A 95 -9.53 -1.79 -2.07
CA THR A 95 -10.21 -1.58 -0.78
C THR A 95 -10.44 -0.12 -0.42
N LYS A 96 -9.59 0.79 -0.94
CA LYS A 96 -9.55 2.21 -0.53
C LYS A 96 -9.40 2.37 1.00
N ALA A 97 -8.81 1.38 1.67
CA ALA A 97 -8.59 1.38 3.11
C ALA A 97 -7.49 2.38 3.52
N LEU A 98 -7.46 2.70 4.81
CA LEU A 98 -6.32 3.39 5.42
C LEU A 98 -5.20 2.38 5.67
N PHE A 99 -3.93 2.77 5.54
CA PHE A 99 -2.81 1.87 5.82
C PHE A 99 -2.10 2.27 7.11
N VAL A 100 -1.68 1.27 7.88
CA VAL A 100 -0.77 1.47 9.00
C VAL A 100 0.68 1.48 8.47
N THR A 101 1.42 2.55 8.73
CA THR A 101 2.82 2.72 8.30
C THR A 101 3.68 3.29 9.43
N SER A 102 4.99 3.28 9.28
CA SER A 102 5.89 3.72 10.36
C SER A 102 6.06 5.25 10.40
N GLN A 103 6.36 5.81 11.56
CA GLN A 103 6.71 7.24 11.67
C GLN A 103 7.95 7.58 10.83
N GLU A 104 8.92 6.67 10.71
CA GLU A 104 10.09 6.89 9.84
C GLU A 104 9.68 7.08 8.37
N MET A 105 8.59 6.42 7.91
CA MET A 105 8.04 6.65 6.56
C MET A 105 7.50 8.06 6.38
N ARG A 106 6.97 8.67 7.45
CA ARG A 106 6.47 10.04 7.43
C ARG A 106 7.56 11.06 7.14
N GLU A 107 8.78 10.78 7.61
CA GLU A 107 9.94 11.65 7.44
C GLU A 107 10.61 11.50 6.06
N VAL A 108 10.23 10.48 5.27
CA VAL A 108 10.80 10.29 3.93
C VAL A 108 10.24 11.37 2.99
N PRO A 109 11.09 12.21 2.36
CA PRO A 109 10.62 13.22 1.43
C PRO A 109 9.75 12.62 0.32
N LEU A 110 8.69 13.33 -0.05
CA LEU A 110 7.65 12.92 -1.02
C LEU A 110 6.79 11.71 -0.56
N LEU A 111 7.39 10.60 -0.11
CA LEU A 111 6.63 9.41 0.33
C LEU A 111 5.86 9.67 1.63
N GLY A 112 6.44 10.41 2.56
CA GLY A 112 5.76 10.87 3.77
C GLY A 112 4.55 11.73 3.44
N LEU A 113 4.69 12.67 2.51
CA LEU A 113 3.59 13.51 2.02
C LEU A 113 2.49 12.66 1.36
N ILE A 114 2.85 11.70 0.51
CA ILE A 114 1.90 10.80 -0.16
C ILE A 114 1.15 9.94 0.86
N THR A 115 1.85 9.36 1.84
CA THR A 115 1.22 8.52 2.87
C THR A 115 0.32 9.33 3.79
N GLU A 116 0.73 10.53 4.19
CA GLU A 116 -0.10 11.46 4.97
C GLU A 116 -1.37 11.89 4.21
N MET A 117 -1.21 12.30 2.94
CA MET A 117 -2.32 12.68 2.05
C MET A 117 -3.16 11.50 1.56
N SER A 118 -2.78 10.26 1.91
CA SER A 118 -3.59 9.05 1.72
C SER A 118 -4.43 8.70 2.96
N GLY A 119 -4.19 9.40 4.08
CA GLY A 119 -4.86 9.14 5.35
C GLY A 119 -4.24 7.99 6.15
N CYS A 120 -2.97 7.65 5.90
CA CYS A 120 -2.28 6.60 6.66
C CYS A 120 -2.26 6.88 8.16
N LEU A 121 -2.25 5.81 8.95
CA LEU A 121 -2.08 5.82 10.38
C LEU A 121 -0.63 5.50 10.70
N PHE A 122 0.04 6.33 11.49
CA PHE A 122 1.47 6.20 11.76
C PHE A 122 1.73 5.50 13.10
N VAL A 123 2.73 4.62 13.12
CA VAL A 123 3.17 3.85 14.29
C VAL A 123 4.69 3.93 14.49
N GLU A 124 5.14 4.00 15.73
CA GLU A 124 6.55 3.95 16.11
C GLU A 124 7.01 2.51 16.28
N ARG A 125 7.77 1.98 15.32
CA ARG A 125 8.21 0.58 15.36
C ARG A 125 9.23 0.29 16.46
N ARG A 126 9.92 1.33 16.95
CA ARG A 126 11.06 1.25 17.89
C ARG A 126 10.70 1.58 19.34
N SER A 127 9.60 2.29 19.58
CA SER A 127 9.17 2.71 20.92
C SER A 127 7.95 1.90 21.37
N ARG A 128 8.03 1.29 22.56
CA ARG A 128 6.86 0.64 23.17
C ARG A 128 5.93 1.64 23.87
N THR A 129 6.39 2.86 24.08
CA THR A 129 5.69 3.87 24.89
C THR A 129 4.39 4.32 24.25
N ASN A 130 4.32 4.35 22.91
CA ASN A 130 3.20 4.94 22.16
C ASN A 130 2.23 3.89 21.56
N ILE A 131 2.47 2.59 21.79
CA ILE A 131 1.69 1.50 21.17
C ILE A 131 0.20 1.54 21.54
N LEU A 132 -0.14 2.06 22.72
CA LEU A 132 -1.53 2.21 23.16
C LEU A 132 -2.25 3.31 22.37
N ASP A 133 -1.59 4.44 22.13
CA ASP A 133 -2.16 5.54 21.35
C ASP A 133 -2.34 5.15 19.88
N GLU A 134 -1.37 4.42 19.34
CA GLU A 134 -1.45 3.81 18.00
C GLU A 134 -2.63 2.84 17.88
N LEU A 135 -2.79 1.97 18.87
CA LEU A 135 -3.93 1.06 18.96
C LEU A 135 -5.25 1.83 19.01
N GLN A 136 -5.33 2.89 19.83
CA GLN A 136 -6.52 3.76 19.91
C GLN A 136 -6.82 4.47 18.60
N ASN A 137 -5.80 4.89 17.84
CA ASN A 137 -5.98 5.51 16.52
C ASN A 137 -6.58 4.54 15.49
N ILE A 138 -6.17 3.27 15.52
CA ILE A 138 -6.76 2.22 14.68
C ILE A 138 -8.21 1.95 15.12
N ILE A 139 -8.45 1.77 16.43
CA ILE A 139 -9.80 1.53 16.98
C ILE A 139 -10.75 2.67 16.59
N ARG A 140 -10.33 3.91 16.74
CA ARG A 140 -11.12 5.09 16.38
C ARG A 140 -11.46 5.09 14.89
N SER A 141 -10.48 4.85 14.02
CA SER A 141 -10.70 4.80 12.57
C SER A 141 -11.68 3.69 12.18
N LEU A 142 -11.59 2.51 12.81
CA LEU A 142 -12.55 1.43 12.61
C LEU A 142 -13.96 1.79 13.08
N LYS A 143 -14.10 2.48 14.22
CA LYS A 143 -15.41 2.96 14.72
C LYS A 143 -16.01 4.07 13.85
N GLU A 144 -15.16 4.91 13.24
CA GLU A 144 -15.53 5.95 12.28
C GLU A 144 -15.96 5.40 10.90
N GLY A 145 -15.97 4.08 10.72
CA GLY A 145 -16.43 3.43 9.49
C GLY A 145 -15.35 3.26 8.41
N PHE A 146 -14.07 3.49 8.74
CA PHE A 146 -12.97 3.15 7.85
C PHE A 146 -12.64 1.67 7.93
N SER A 147 -12.19 1.10 6.82
CA SER A 147 -11.37 -0.12 6.85
C SER A 147 -9.91 0.28 7.02
N VAL A 148 -9.16 -0.51 7.78
CA VAL A 148 -7.73 -0.28 8.04
C VAL A 148 -6.95 -1.51 7.61
N THR A 149 -5.98 -1.35 6.73
CA THR A 149 -5.02 -2.38 6.34
C THR A 149 -3.84 -2.36 7.29
N LEU A 150 -3.58 -3.52 7.89
CA LEU A 150 -2.46 -3.76 8.79
C LEU A 150 -1.61 -4.92 8.25
N TYR A 151 -0.31 -4.67 8.18
CA TYR A 151 0.72 -5.68 7.92
C TYR A 151 1.40 -6.07 9.24
N PRO A 152 0.91 -7.10 9.96
CA PRO A 152 1.36 -7.41 11.31
C PRO A 152 2.78 -7.98 11.37
N GLU A 153 3.40 -8.31 10.24
CA GLU A 153 4.84 -8.63 10.14
C GLU A 153 5.72 -7.44 10.55
N ALA A 154 5.18 -6.21 10.46
CA ALA A 154 5.85 -4.95 10.78
C ALA A 154 7.12 -4.64 9.95
N THR A 155 7.35 -5.42 8.90
CA THR A 155 8.34 -5.22 7.83
C THR A 155 7.84 -5.94 6.59
N SER A 156 8.29 -5.51 5.42
CA SER A 156 8.13 -6.29 4.20
C SER A 156 9.20 -7.38 4.10
N HIS A 157 8.92 -8.43 3.32
CA HIS A 157 9.84 -9.53 3.06
C HIS A 157 9.84 -9.92 1.58
N ASN A 158 10.69 -10.86 1.23
CA ASN A 158 11.02 -11.23 -0.15
C ASN A 158 10.06 -12.28 -0.78
N GLY A 159 8.94 -12.61 -0.11
CA GLY A 159 7.97 -13.62 -0.54
C GLY A 159 8.25 -15.08 -0.18
N GLU A 160 9.40 -15.43 0.41
CA GLU A 160 9.74 -16.85 0.67
C GLU A 160 8.89 -17.51 1.76
N LYS A 161 8.50 -16.72 2.76
CA LYS A 161 7.68 -17.16 3.88
C LYS A 161 6.99 -15.96 4.50
N VAL A 162 5.83 -16.16 5.08
CA VAL A 162 5.17 -15.16 5.93
C VAL A 162 5.92 -15.08 7.26
N LEU A 163 6.29 -13.87 7.70
CA LEU A 163 6.93 -13.66 9.00
C LEU A 163 5.92 -13.75 10.16
N PRO A 164 6.38 -13.97 11.40
CA PRO A 164 5.49 -13.99 12.56
C PRO A 164 4.72 -12.68 12.74
N PHE A 165 3.42 -12.78 13.01
CA PHE A 165 2.55 -11.63 13.22
C PHE A 165 2.69 -11.06 14.63
N LYS A 166 2.92 -9.75 14.73
CA LYS A 166 2.84 -9.01 15.99
C LYS A 166 1.37 -8.85 16.40
N ARG A 167 1.06 -9.27 17.63
CA ARG A 167 -0.32 -9.44 18.12
C ARG A 167 -1.01 -8.13 18.53
N THR A 168 -0.25 -7.16 19.02
CA THR A 168 -0.81 -5.99 19.73
C THR A 168 -1.82 -5.20 18.90
N LEU A 169 -1.49 -4.84 17.65
CA LEU A 169 -2.39 -4.03 16.82
C LEU A 169 -3.57 -4.84 16.23
N LEU A 170 -3.50 -6.17 16.24
CA LEU A 170 -4.61 -7.02 15.82
C LEU A 170 -5.79 -6.94 16.80
N THR A 171 -5.54 -6.62 18.07
CA THR A 171 -6.61 -6.48 19.07
C THR A 171 -7.54 -5.29 18.78
N ALA A 172 -7.13 -4.36 17.91
CA ALA A 172 -7.93 -3.23 17.49
C ALA A 172 -9.29 -3.66 16.91
N ALA A 173 -9.32 -4.76 16.15
CA ALA A 173 -10.54 -5.29 15.56
C ALA A 173 -11.56 -5.67 16.64
N ALA A 174 -11.12 -6.44 17.64
CA ALA A 174 -11.95 -6.84 18.77
C ALA A 174 -12.42 -5.62 19.59
N ALA A 175 -11.52 -4.69 19.91
CA ALA A 175 -11.86 -3.48 20.69
C ALA A 175 -12.79 -2.51 19.94
N ALA A 176 -12.82 -2.56 18.61
CA ALA A 176 -13.74 -1.80 17.77
C ALA A 176 -15.05 -2.54 17.45
N SER A 177 -15.20 -3.80 17.90
CA SER A 177 -16.29 -4.70 17.49
C SER A 177 -16.42 -4.80 15.97
N LYS A 178 -15.28 -4.94 15.27
CA LYS A 178 -15.18 -5.09 13.82
C LYS A 178 -14.49 -6.39 13.43
N PRO A 179 -14.81 -6.98 12.27
CA PRO A 179 -14.17 -8.22 11.83
C PRO A 179 -12.72 -7.99 11.44
N ILE A 180 -11.91 -9.05 11.56
CA ILE A 180 -10.66 -9.18 10.81
C ILE A 180 -11.02 -9.74 9.43
N ILE A 181 -10.51 -9.10 8.38
CA ILE A 181 -10.66 -9.52 6.99
C ILE A 181 -9.27 -10.01 6.53
N PRO A 182 -8.98 -11.32 6.62
CA PRO A 182 -7.69 -11.85 6.24
C PRO A 182 -7.55 -11.90 4.71
N TYR A 183 -6.34 -11.68 4.22
CA TYR A 183 -5.95 -11.97 2.84
C TYR A 183 -4.51 -12.48 2.78
N CYS A 184 -4.19 -13.15 1.69
CA CYS A 184 -2.83 -13.51 1.33
C CYS A 184 -2.53 -12.84 -0.01
N PHE A 185 -1.38 -12.16 -0.10
CA PHE A 185 -0.89 -11.58 -1.32
C PHE A 185 0.28 -12.40 -1.84
N ASN A 186 0.26 -12.74 -3.13
CA ASN A 186 1.37 -13.42 -3.78
C ASN A 186 1.42 -13.04 -5.26
N PHE A 187 2.58 -13.21 -5.87
CA PHE A 187 2.74 -13.06 -7.32
C PHE A 187 2.57 -14.41 -8.01
N LYS A 188 1.75 -14.46 -9.06
CA LYS A 188 1.54 -15.66 -9.86
C LYS A 188 2.58 -15.76 -10.98
N SER A 189 2.73 -14.69 -11.75
CA SER A 189 3.67 -14.63 -12.88
C SER A 189 4.14 -13.22 -13.19
N ILE A 190 5.37 -13.10 -13.67
CA ILE A 190 6.00 -11.84 -14.09
C ILE A 190 6.47 -12.00 -15.53
N ASN A 191 6.09 -11.08 -16.43
CA ASN A 191 6.40 -11.16 -17.86
C ASN A 191 6.00 -12.50 -18.51
N ASN A 192 4.87 -13.07 -18.10
CA ASN A 192 4.37 -14.40 -18.51
C ASN A 192 5.24 -15.60 -18.07
N GLU A 193 6.19 -15.40 -17.15
CA GLU A 193 6.95 -16.48 -16.51
C GLU A 193 6.47 -16.67 -15.06
N PRO A 194 6.44 -17.89 -14.50
CA PRO A 194 6.13 -18.11 -13.10
C PRO A 194 6.97 -17.23 -12.16
N PHE A 195 6.38 -16.77 -11.06
CA PHE A 195 7.12 -16.01 -10.08
C PHE A 195 8.24 -16.87 -9.45
N THR A 196 9.48 -16.43 -9.61
CA THR A 196 10.70 -17.11 -9.12
C THR A 196 11.71 -16.10 -8.57
N LEU A 197 12.86 -16.57 -8.08
CA LEU A 197 13.98 -15.75 -7.60
C LEU A 197 14.38 -14.64 -8.59
N LYS A 198 14.30 -14.92 -9.90
CA LYS A 198 14.67 -14.00 -10.99
C LYS A 198 13.99 -12.63 -10.89
N TYR A 199 12.71 -12.61 -10.51
CA TYR A 199 11.89 -11.40 -10.49
C TYR A 199 11.64 -10.84 -9.09
N ARG A 200 12.10 -11.51 -8.04
CA ARG A 200 11.82 -11.16 -6.66
C ARG A 200 12.15 -9.71 -6.33
N ASP A 201 13.37 -9.27 -6.62
CA ASP A 201 13.81 -7.89 -6.35
C ASP A 201 13.24 -6.85 -7.33
N HIS A 202 12.43 -7.28 -8.31
CA HIS A 202 11.69 -6.39 -9.20
C HIS A 202 10.30 -6.07 -8.65
N VAL A 203 9.74 -6.86 -7.73
CA VAL A 203 8.36 -6.71 -7.25
C VAL A 203 8.24 -6.68 -5.74
N CYS A 204 9.20 -7.27 -5.03
CA CYS A 204 9.33 -7.14 -3.58
C CYS A 204 10.22 -5.94 -3.26
N TRP A 205 9.93 -5.26 -2.15
CA TRP A 205 10.71 -4.15 -1.63
C TRP A 205 10.91 -4.34 -0.14
N TYR A 206 12.10 -4.75 0.28
CA TYR A 206 12.40 -5.26 1.62
C TYR A 206 13.83 -4.93 2.04
N GLY A 207 14.14 -5.11 3.33
CA GLY A 207 15.47 -4.80 3.89
C GLY A 207 15.85 -3.33 3.66
N ASP A 208 17.10 -3.09 3.25
CA ASP A 208 17.66 -1.76 3.04
C ASP A 208 17.53 -1.26 1.59
N MET A 209 16.64 -1.85 0.79
CA MET A 209 16.44 -1.44 -0.59
C MET A 209 15.94 0.00 -0.70
N GLY A 210 16.58 0.82 -1.52
CA GLY A 210 16.08 2.16 -1.85
C GLY A 210 14.78 2.09 -2.65
N PHE A 211 13.82 2.98 -2.33
CA PHE A 211 12.52 3.02 -3.00
C PHE A 211 12.65 3.28 -4.52
N PHE A 212 13.33 4.35 -4.93
CA PHE A 212 13.42 4.71 -6.36
C PHE A 212 14.13 3.67 -7.22
N PRO A 213 15.27 3.07 -6.82
CA PRO A 213 15.85 1.95 -7.55
C PRO A 213 14.88 0.77 -7.70
N SER A 214 14.14 0.43 -6.63
CA SER A 214 13.15 -0.64 -6.65
C SER A 214 11.99 -0.32 -7.60
N LEU A 215 11.50 0.92 -7.56
CA LEU A 215 10.46 1.43 -8.46
C LEU A 215 10.88 1.30 -9.94
N ILE A 216 12.11 1.72 -10.28
CA ILE A 216 12.65 1.63 -11.64
C ILE A 216 12.76 0.17 -12.10
N LYS A 217 13.21 -0.74 -11.21
CA LYS A 217 13.22 -2.19 -11.49
C LYS A 217 11.82 -2.70 -11.82
N THR A 218 10.80 -2.34 -11.04
CA THR A 218 9.41 -2.72 -11.32
C THR A 218 8.90 -2.16 -12.64
N MET A 219 9.23 -0.90 -12.96
CA MET A 219 8.84 -0.28 -14.23
C MET A 219 9.43 -1.00 -15.45
N SER A 220 10.57 -1.67 -15.31
CA SER A 220 11.17 -2.46 -16.38
C SER A 220 10.32 -3.66 -16.82
N LEU A 221 9.39 -4.12 -15.99
CA LEU A 221 8.53 -5.28 -16.27
C LEU A 221 7.48 -4.95 -17.34
N LYS A 222 7.17 -5.93 -18.19
CA LYS A 222 6.07 -5.91 -19.16
C LYS A 222 4.73 -6.14 -18.47
N GLU A 223 4.69 -7.04 -17.50
CA GLU A 223 3.46 -7.50 -16.85
C GLU A 223 3.76 -8.07 -15.47
N ILE A 224 2.83 -7.87 -14.54
CA ILE A 224 2.80 -8.49 -13.20
C ILE A 224 1.41 -9.10 -13.04
N VAL A 225 1.32 -10.38 -12.70
CA VAL A 225 0.07 -11.04 -12.29
C VAL A 225 0.16 -11.31 -10.80
N ALA A 226 -0.75 -10.70 -10.04
CA ALA A 226 -0.81 -10.74 -8.58
C ALA A 226 -2.21 -11.13 -8.11
#